data_AF-A0A7K4H8L3-F1
#
_entry.id   AF-A0A7K4H8L3-F1
#
_cell.length_a   1.000
_cell.length_b   1.000
_cell.length_c   1.000
_cell.angle_alpha   90.00
_cell.angle_beta   90.00
_cell.angle_gamma   90.00
#
_symmetry.space_group_name_H-M   'P 1'
#
loop_
_entity.id
_entity.type
_entity.pdbx_description
1 polymer ?
#
loop_
_entity_poly.entity_id
_entity_poly.type
_entity_poly.pdbx_seq_one_letter_code
_entity_poly.pdbx_strand_id
1 'polypeptide(L)'
;MKPKKEKVKCSVCGFQFIPESFHYEKTHFDQIESKGEIVEFPNGKHQIELKPFTSLRGSYVTYCPQCRYLIKFAGEIGRKEVIEDPSLIKKLGAIKEFGKTYKYQFDANNKPYMDYSDYFIEKVDNIKISIKNALDEVNFDHWGSSYNKWKEDKSIDSFKFLIHFYSTLIEYLDAQVEDSNNKSVVQKIEALNLPKNLEILTKDVEELKNKIAHDVYELNEEEEQLVESSFTQFMRYLIMKQLNSLKLDKIIIEPEYDFIDIDKIKYDIQEFLDLYLGKVLHIKGFYNEFLMPLLEELGVRHPDYKP
;
A
#
# COMPACT_ATOMS: atom_id res chain seq x y z
N MET A 1 -12.13 5.72 11.67
CA MET A 1 -11.23 4.76 12.33
C MET A 1 -12.06 3.59 12.82
N LYS A 2 -11.82 2.37 12.32
CA LYS A 2 -12.41 1.16 12.91
C LYS A 2 -11.76 0.93 14.28
N PRO A 3 -12.51 0.50 15.32
CA PRO A 3 -11.93 0.20 16.62
C PRO A 3 -10.87 -0.90 16.49
N LYS A 4 -9.74 -0.73 17.19
CA LYS A 4 -8.64 -1.69 17.18
C LYS A 4 -9.13 -3.00 17.80
N LYS A 5 -9.14 -4.08 17.01
CA LYS A 5 -9.59 -5.39 17.49
C LYS A 5 -8.54 -5.99 18.43
N GLU A 6 -8.99 -6.63 19.49
CA GLU A 6 -8.11 -7.18 20.53
C GLU A 6 -7.49 -8.52 20.09
N LYS A 7 -6.41 -8.92 20.77
CA LYS A 7 -5.79 -10.24 20.63
C LYS A 7 -6.62 -11.30 21.39
N VAL A 8 -6.59 -12.54 20.93
CA VAL A 8 -7.25 -13.65 21.62
C VAL A 8 -6.44 -14.06 22.85
N LYS A 9 -7.09 -14.21 24.00
CA LYS A 9 -6.49 -14.82 25.20
C LYS A 9 -7.04 -16.24 25.38
N CYS A 10 -6.15 -17.24 25.41
CA CYS A 10 -6.55 -18.61 25.66
C CYS A 10 -7.10 -18.76 27.09
N SER A 11 -8.30 -19.31 27.23
CA SER A 11 -8.95 -19.56 28.54
C SER A 11 -8.26 -20.66 29.36
N VAL A 12 -7.48 -21.54 28.72
CA VAL A 12 -6.83 -22.69 29.37
C VAL A 12 -5.42 -22.35 29.86
N CYS A 13 -4.57 -21.80 28.98
CA CYS A 13 -3.18 -21.49 29.33
C CYS A 13 -2.89 -19.99 29.52
N GLY A 14 -3.86 -19.12 29.29
CA GLY A 14 -3.69 -17.67 29.42
C GLY A 14 -2.88 -16.98 28.31
N PHE A 15 -2.35 -17.74 27.35
CA PHE A 15 -1.55 -17.22 26.24
C PHE A 15 -2.32 -16.23 25.37
N GLN A 16 -1.70 -15.10 25.04
CA GLN A 16 -2.28 -14.08 24.17
C GLN A 16 -1.69 -14.20 22.77
N PHE A 17 -2.53 -14.34 21.75
CA PHE A 17 -2.09 -14.58 20.39
C PHE A 17 -3.05 -14.00 19.34
N ILE A 18 -2.59 -13.98 18.10
CA ILE A 18 -3.40 -13.68 16.92
C ILE A 18 -3.54 -14.99 16.15
N PRO A 19 -4.78 -15.46 15.89
CA PRO A 19 -5.00 -16.66 15.10
C PRO A 19 -4.65 -16.44 13.62
N GLU A 20 -4.10 -17.48 12.98
CA GLU A 20 -3.87 -17.50 11.54
C GLU A 20 -5.18 -17.29 10.76
N SER A 21 -6.25 -17.92 11.20
CA SER A 21 -7.60 -17.65 10.69
C SER A 21 -8.66 -18.03 11.71
N PHE A 22 -9.88 -17.53 11.48
CA PHE A 22 -11.07 -18.07 12.10
C PHE A 22 -11.82 -18.97 11.13
N HIS A 23 -12.22 -20.14 11.62
CA HIS A 23 -13.08 -21.07 10.90
C HIS A 23 -14.54 -20.91 11.34
N TYR A 24 -15.46 -21.16 10.42
CA TYR A 24 -16.89 -21.14 10.72
C TYR A 24 -17.37 -22.56 11.00
N GLU A 25 -17.87 -22.79 12.22
CA GLU A 25 -18.56 -24.04 12.57
C GLU A 25 -20.08 -23.84 12.41
N LYS A 26 -20.75 -24.88 11.89
CA LYS A 26 -22.11 -24.85 11.30
C LYS A 26 -23.13 -23.95 12.01
N THR A 27 -23.94 -23.29 11.19
CA THR A 27 -25.03 -22.38 11.60
C THR A 27 -26.23 -23.13 12.16
N HIS A 28 -26.71 -22.71 13.33
CA HIS A 28 -28.06 -23.01 13.79
C HIS A 28 -28.96 -21.84 13.37
N PHE A 29 -30.05 -22.17 12.69
CA PHE A 29 -31.08 -21.19 12.40
C PHE A 29 -32.03 -21.14 13.58
N ASP A 30 -32.06 -20.02 14.28
CA ASP A 30 -33.08 -19.82 15.32
C ASP A 30 -34.43 -19.56 14.63
N GLN A 31 -35.36 -20.49 14.82
CA GLN A 31 -36.77 -20.27 14.50
C GLN A 31 -37.38 -19.46 15.65
N ILE A 32 -38.00 -18.31 15.35
CA ILE A 32 -38.87 -17.66 16.32
C ILE A 32 -40.11 -18.54 16.52
N GLU A 33 -40.60 -18.62 17.75
CA GLU A 33 -42.00 -18.99 18.04
C GLU A 33 -42.96 -17.90 17.51
N SER A 34 -42.96 -17.67 16.20
CA SER A 34 -43.99 -16.86 15.55
C SER A 34 -44.99 -17.82 14.90
N LYS A 35 -46.28 -17.50 14.98
CA LYS A 35 -47.28 -18.06 14.07
C LYS A 35 -46.80 -17.68 12.66
N GLY A 36 -46.35 -18.64 11.86
CA GLY A 36 -45.75 -18.40 10.55
C GLY A 36 -46.72 -17.67 9.62
N GLU A 37 -46.21 -17.16 8.51
CA GLU A 37 -47.07 -16.58 7.47
C GLU A 37 -47.68 -17.72 6.65
N ILE A 38 -49.01 -17.74 6.56
CA ILE A 38 -49.74 -18.70 5.74
C ILE A 38 -49.68 -18.22 4.30
N VAL A 39 -48.97 -18.97 3.45
CA VAL A 39 -48.99 -18.72 2.01
C VAL A 39 -50.12 -19.54 1.39
N GLU A 40 -51.15 -18.87 0.90
CA GLU A 40 -52.22 -19.51 0.13
C GLU A 40 -51.86 -19.54 -1.35
N PHE A 41 -51.74 -20.75 -1.90
CA PHE A 41 -51.64 -20.94 -3.34
C PHE A 41 -53.03 -20.74 -3.98
N PRO A 42 -53.10 -20.32 -5.27
CA PRO A 42 -54.36 -19.95 -5.94
C PRO A 42 -55.48 -21.00 -5.91
N ASN A 43 -55.16 -22.26 -5.58
CA ASN A 43 -56.09 -23.39 -5.56
C ASN A 43 -56.31 -24.00 -4.15
N GLY A 44 -56.05 -23.27 -3.06
CA GLY A 44 -56.61 -23.48 -1.71
C GLY A 44 -56.42 -24.83 -1.00
N LYS A 45 -55.79 -25.83 -1.61
CA LYS A 45 -55.68 -27.20 -1.07
C LYS A 45 -54.43 -27.45 -0.21
N HIS A 46 -53.45 -26.55 -0.28
CA HIS A 46 -52.23 -26.66 0.51
C HIS A 46 -51.91 -25.29 1.11
N GLN A 47 -52.02 -25.19 2.43
CA GLN A 47 -51.48 -24.09 3.22
C GLN A 47 -50.16 -24.58 3.80
N ILE A 48 -49.06 -23.88 3.52
CA ILE A 48 -47.75 -24.14 4.15
C ILE A 48 -47.50 -22.98 5.10
N GLU A 49 -47.34 -23.30 6.39
CA GLU A 49 -46.87 -22.34 7.38
C GLU A 49 -45.35 -22.25 7.27
N LEU A 50 -44.86 -21.20 6.61
CA LEU A 50 -43.43 -20.91 6.57
C LEU A 50 -43.08 -20.08 7.81
N LYS A 51 -42.29 -20.66 8.72
CA LYS A 51 -41.67 -19.90 9.81
C LYS A 51 -40.37 -19.27 9.31
N PRO A 52 -40.31 -17.94 9.13
CA PRO A 52 -39.08 -17.31 8.70
C PRO A 52 -38.01 -17.34 9.82
N PHE A 53 -36.79 -17.73 9.47
CA PHE A 53 -35.62 -17.55 10.35
C PHE A 53 -35.22 -16.06 10.39
N THR A 54 -34.86 -15.52 11.56
CA THR A 54 -34.53 -14.09 11.74
C THR A 54 -33.03 -13.81 11.90
N SER A 55 -32.28 -14.78 12.41
CA SER A 55 -30.83 -14.68 12.59
C SER A 55 -30.14 -16.01 12.30
N LEU A 56 -28.92 -15.91 11.79
CA LEU A 56 -27.99 -17.03 11.65
C LEU A 56 -27.05 -16.99 12.86
N ARG A 57 -27.24 -17.90 13.81
CA ARG A 57 -26.27 -18.09 14.90
C ARG A 57 -25.25 -19.13 14.48
N GLY A 58 -23.98 -18.80 14.63
CA GLY A 58 -22.88 -19.72 14.37
C GLY A 58 -21.75 -19.51 15.36
N SER A 59 -20.64 -20.19 15.15
CA SER A 59 -19.44 -19.97 15.97
C SER A 59 -18.23 -19.72 15.09
N TYR A 60 -17.48 -18.68 15.44
CA TYR A 60 -16.09 -18.53 15.00
C TYR A 60 -15.23 -19.45 15.84
N VAL A 61 -14.36 -20.21 15.21
CA VAL A 61 -13.52 -21.21 15.89
C VAL A 61 -12.06 -20.99 15.52
N THR A 62 -11.19 -21.06 16.51
CA THR A 62 -9.75 -21.02 16.33
C THR A 62 -9.04 -21.92 17.35
N TYR A 63 -7.74 -22.09 17.21
CA TYR A 63 -6.92 -22.97 18.05
C TYR A 63 -5.84 -22.17 18.76
N CYS A 64 -5.58 -22.46 20.04
CA CYS A 64 -4.43 -21.89 20.73
C CYS A 64 -3.13 -22.53 20.21
N PRO A 65 -2.14 -21.75 19.74
CA PRO A 65 -0.89 -22.31 19.23
C PRO A 65 -0.07 -23.01 20.33
N GLN A 66 -0.18 -22.56 21.58
CA GLN A 66 0.59 -23.12 22.70
C GLN A 66 0.03 -24.45 23.22
N CYS A 67 -1.28 -24.54 23.48
CA CYS A 67 -1.89 -25.73 24.11
C CYS A 67 -2.86 -26.51 23.20
N ARG A 68 -3.03 -26.07 21.94
CA ARG A 68 -3.94 -26.65 20.93
C ARG A 68 -5.41 -26.71 21.33
N TYR A 69 -5.80 -25.97 22.37
CA TYR A 69 -7.19 -25.90 22.80
C TYR A 69 -8.06 -25.19 21.75
N LEU A 70 -9.20 -25.81 21.44
CA LEU A 70 -10.21 -25.28 20.53
C LEU A 70 -11.01 -24.17 21.23
N ILE A 71 -10.90 -22.95 20.74
CA ILE A 71 -11.64 -21.79 21.26
C ILE A 71 -12.81 -21.50 20.33
N LYS A 72 -14.03 -21.51 20.87
CA LYS A 72 -15.26 -21.20 20.15
C LYS A 72 -15.84 -19.87 20.63
N PHE A 73 -16.10 -18.98 19.69
CA PHE A 73 -16.76 -17.70 19.93
C PHE A 73 -18.16 -17.77 19.32
N ALA A 74 -19.17 -17.98 20.17
CA ALA A 74 -20.56 -17.95 19.75
C ALA A 74 -20.96 -16.52 19.39
N GLY A 75 -21.52 -16.33 18.20
CA GLY A 75 -21.95 -15.01 17.72
C GLY A 75 -23.17 -15.10 16.80
N GLU A 76 -23.92 -14.01 16.71
CA GLU A 76 -24.86 -13.81 15.60
C GLU A 76 -24.03 -13.46 14.36
N ILE A 77 -23.99 -14.37 13.38
CA ILE A 77 -23.07 -14.27 12.23
C ILE A 77 -23.78 -13.69 11.00
N GLY A 78 -25.11 -13.65 11.00
CA GLY A 78 -25.86 -12.97 9.95
C GLY A 78 -27.25 -12.55 10.38
N ARG A 79 -27.66 -11.36 9.94
CA ARG A 79 -28.99 -10.81 10.19
C ARG A 79 -29.82 -10.88 8.91
N LYS A 80 -31.10 -11.21 9.08
CA LYS A 80 -32.07 -11.14 8.00
C LYS A 80 -32.36 -9.67 7.67
N GLU A 81 -32.15 -9.28 6.43
CA GLU A 81 -32.52 -7.96 5.91
C GLU A 81 -33.62 -8.11 4.86
N VAL A 82 -34.61 -7.21 4.89
CA VAL A 82 -35.65 -7.12 3.86
C VAL A 82 -35.06 -6.37 2.67
N ILE A 83 -35.09 -6.99 1.49
CA ILE A 83 -34.75 -6.29 0.25
C ILE A 83 -36.00 -5.55 -0.21
N GLU A 84 -36.02 -4.23 -0.04
CA GLU A 84 -37.01 -3.36 -0.70
C GLU A 84 -36.44 -2.92 -2.05
N ASP A 85 -36.38 -3.83 -3.02
CA ASP A 85 -35.97 -3.50 -4.39
C ASP A 85 -37.18 -3.50 -5.33
N PRO A 86 -37.70 -2.32 -5.73
CA PRO A 86 -38.82 -2.22 -6.65
C PRO A 86 -38.51 -2.77 -8.06
N SER A 87 -37.24 -2.97 -8.41
CA SER A 87 -36.83 -3.45 -9.74
C SER A 87 -36.93 -4.97 -9.91
N LEU A 88 -36.89 -5.74 -8.81
CA LEU A 88 -37.15 -7.19 -8.80
C LEU A 88 -38.61 -7.53 -9.10
N ILE A 89 -39.54 -6.66 -8.69
CA ILE A 89 -40.99 -6.76 -8.97
C ILE A 89 -41.28 -6.69 -10.49
N LYS A 90 -40.43 -6.01 -11.27
CA LYS A 90 -40.58 -5.89 -12.73
C LYS A 90 -39.97 -7.04 -13.53
N LYS A 91 -38.94 -7.71 -13.02
CA LYS A 91 -38.20 -8.77 -13.76
C LYS A 91 -38.85 -10.14 -13.69
N LEU A 92 -39.53 -10.47 -12.59
CA LEU A 92 -40.25 -11.74 -12.42
C LEU A 92 -41.70 -11.57 -12.90
N GLY A 93 -41.87 -11.50 -14.22
CA GLY A 93 -43.20 -11.49 -14.84
C GLY A 93 -44.04 -12.67 -14.34
N ALA A 94 -45.16 -12.34 -13.68
CA ALA A 94 -46.28 -13.22 -13.39
C ALA A 94 -46.19 -14.27 -12.25
N ILE A 95 -45.29 -14.11 -11.26
CA ILE A 95 -45.48 -14.75 -9.95
C ILE A 95 -45.55 -13.64 -8.89
N LYS A 96 -46.77 -13.34 -8.40
CA LYS A 96 -46.93 -12.61 -7.14
C LYS A 96 -46.51 -13.57 -6.02
N GLU A 97 -45.21 -13.65 -5.74
CA GLU A 97 -44.74 -14.22 -4.48
C GLU A 97 -45.26 -13.32 -3.36
N PHE A 98 -46.32 -13.75 -2.68
CA PHE A 98 -46.78 -13.08 -1.47
C PHE A 98 -45.77 -13.37 -0.36
N GLY A 99 -44.86 -12.42 -0.15
CA GLY A 99 -43.86 -12.44 0.91
C GLY A 99 -42.80 -11.37 0.70
N LYS A 100 -42.21 -10.89 1.80
CA LYS A 100 -41.01 -10.02 1.72
C LYS A 100 -39.84 -10.86 1.21
N THR A 101 -39.08 -10.37 0.23
CA THR A 101 -37.81 -10.99 -0.16
C THR A 101 -36.75 -10.66 0.88
N TYR A 102 -36.02 -11.67 1.35
CA TYR A 102 -35.00 -11.49 2.38
C TYR A 102 -33.61 -11.84 1.86
N LYS A 103 -32.59 -11.07 2.25
CA LYS A 103 -31.18 -11.44 2.12
C LYS A 103 -30.60 -11.64 3.50
N TYR A 104 -29.77 -12.66 3.65
CA TYR A 104 -28.94 -12.82 4.84
C TYR A 104 -27.60 -12.17 4.53
N GLN A 105 -27.31 -11.05 5.20
CA GLN A 105 -25.98 -10.48 5.14
C GLN A 105 -25.08 -11.25 6.11
N PHE A 106 -24.06 -11.89 5.54
CA PHE A 106 -22.94 -12.46 6.27
C PHE A 106 -21.75 -11.53 6.04
N ASP A 107 -21.28 -10.87 7.09
CA ASP A 107 -20.08 -10.07 7.01
C ASP A 107 -18.93 -10.83 7.66
N ALA A 108 -18.05 -11.40 6.83
CA ALA A 108 -16.86 -12.09 7.30
C ALA A 108 -15.92 -11.16 8.11
N ASN A 109 -16.08 -9.84 7.99
CA ASN A 109 -15.31 -8.85 8.73
C ASN A 109 -15.81 -8.63 10.17
N ASN A 110 -16.96 -9.18 10.56
CA ASN A 110 -17.51 -9.10 11.93
C ASN A 110 -16.92 -10.15 12.89
N LYS A 111 -15.76 -10.73 12.56
CA LYS A 111 -15.01 -11.60 13.48
C LYS A 111 -14.68 -10.89 14.81
N PRO A 112 -14.75 -11.60 15.96
CA PRO A 112 -14.72 -11.01 17.31
C PRO A 112 -13.35 -10.49 17.74
N TYR A 113 -12.27 -11.03 17.17
CA TYR A 113 -10.90 -10.63 17.46
C TYR A 113 -10.11 -10.45 16.15
N MET A 114 -8.93 -9.88 16.29
CA MET A 114 -7.95 -9.76 15.22
C MET A 114 -7.50 -11.15 14.72
N ASP A 115 -7.17 -11.28 13.43
CA ASP A 115 -6.52 -12.47 12.85
C ASP A 115 -5.30 -12.07 12.00
N TYR A 116 -4.69 -13.03 11.29
CA TYR A 116 -3.59 -12.81 10.36
C TYR A 116 -3.86 -11.64 9.41
N SER A 117 -5.01 -11.60 8.73
CA SER A 117 -5.29 -10.60 7.71
C SER A 117 -5.33 -9.21 8.31
N ASP A 118 -5.95 -9.05 9.49
CA ASP A 118 -5.98 -7.77 10.20
C ASP A 118 -4.55 -7.35 10.62
N TYR A 119 -3.75 -8.29 11.11
CA TYR A 119 -2.37 -8.02 11.54
C TYR A 119 -1.46 -7.67 10.39
N PHE A 120 -1.54 -8.41 9.30
CA PHE A 120 -0.79 -8.16 8.09
C PHE A 120 -1.09 -6.76 7.56
N ILE A 121 -2.38 -6.40 7.45
CA ILE A 121 -2.80 -5.06 7.04
C ILE A 121 -2.25 -4.00 8.00
N GLU A 122 -2.41 -4.16 9.32
CA GLU A 122 -1.90 -3.18 10.29
C GLU A 122 -0.37 -3.01 10.20
N LYS A 123 0.37 -4.12 10.10
CA LYS A 123 1.84 -4.10 10.00
C LYS A 123 2.29 -3.42 8.71
N VAL A 124 1.71 -3.81 7.57
CA VAL A 124 2.02 -3.26 6.25
C VAL A 124 1.63 -1.79 6.17
N ASP A 125 0.44 -1.40 6.65
CA ASP A 125 -0.02 -0.01 6.66
C ASP A 125 0.90 0.88 7.51
N ASN A 126 1.32 0.40 8.69
CA ASN A 126 2.27 1.14 9.52
C ASN A 126 3.62 1.36 8.82
N ILE A 127 4.11 0.37 8.06
CA ILE A 127 5.33 0.51 7.26
C ILE A 127 5.09 1.50 6.11
N LYS A 128 3.99 1.37 5.36
CA LYS A 128 3.62 2.28 4.25
C LYS A 128 3.48 3.74 4.73
N ILE A 129 2.88 3.96 5.90
CA ILE A 129 2.79 5.28 6.55
C ILE A 129 4.18 5.81 6.91
N SER A 130 5.04 4.97 7.50
CA SER A 130 6.41 5.38 7.88
C SER A 130 7.25 5.75 6.65
N ILE A 131 7.14 4.96 5.58
CA ILE A 131 7.74 5.26 4.27
C ILE A 131 7.22 6.59 3.75
N LYS A 132 5.90 6.77 3.71
CA LYS A 132 5.29 8.02 3.22
C LYS A 132 5.80 9.23 3.99
N ASN A 133 5.78 9.18 5.32
CA ASN A 133 6.23 10.28 6.17
C ASN A 133 7.72 10.61 5.93
N ALA A 134 8.58 9.60 5.74
CA ALA A 134 9.98 9.81 5.41
C ALA A 134 10.15 10.43 4.00
N LEU A 135 9.33 10.02 3.04
CA LEU A 135 9.37 10.53 1.67
C LEU A 135 8.77 11.93 1.53
N ASP A 136 7.84 12.33 2.40
CA ASP A 136 7.29 13.69 2.41
C ASP A 136 8.40 14.75 2.64
N GLU A 137 9.53 14.39 3.25
CA GLU A 137 10.71 15.26 3.40
C GLU A 137 11.50 15.48 2.10
N VAL A 138 11.35 14.62 1.09
CA VAL A 138 12.10 14.72 -0.17
C VAL A 138 11.61 15.88 -1.04
N ASN A 139 10.46 16.49 -0.73
CA ASN A 139 9.85 17.61 -1.49
C ASN A 139 9.88 17.36 -3.02
N PHE A 140 9.17 16.32 -3.46
CA PHE A 140 9.08 15.94 -4.87
C PHE A 140 8.51 17.04 -5.76
N ASP A 141 7.70 17.95 -5.23
CA ASP A 141 7.19 19.08 -6.01
C ASP A 141 8.34 20.04 -6.38
N HIS A 142 9.27 20.28 -5.46
CA HIS A 142 10.42 21.13 -5.71
C HIS A 142 11.40 20.50 -6.72
N TRP A 143 11.70 19.21 -6.58
CA TRP A 143 12.67 18.53 -7.45
C TRP A 143 12.07 18.00 -8.75
N GLY A 144 10.90 17.38 -8.67
CA GLY A 144 10.24 16.67 -9.75
C GLY A 144 9.44 17.57 -10.69
N SER A 145 8.91 18.71 -10.24
CA SER A 145 8.07 19.56 -11.11
C SER A 145 8.82 20.08 -12.34
N SER A 146 10.11 20.39 -12.22
CA SER A 146 10.94 20.85 -13.35
C SER A 146 11.30 19.71 -14.30
N TYR A 147 11.54 18.51 -13.78
CA TYR A 147 11.79 17.32 -14.59
C TYR A 147 10.53 16.86 -15.35
N ASN A 148 9.38 16.80 -14.67
CA ASN A 148 8.10 16.41 -15.26
C ASN A 148 7.72 17.37 -16.39
N LYS A 149 7.88 18.67 -16.15
CA LYS A 149 7.71 19.71 -17.17
C LYS A 149 8.60 19.49 -18.38
N TRP A 150 9.89 19.23 -18.18
CA TRP A 150 10.82 18.94 -19.28
C TRP A 150 10.43 17.69 -20.07
N LYS A 151 9.90 16.65 -19.42
CA LYS A 151 9.47 15.42 -20.10
C LYS A 151 8.12 15.52 -20.80
N GLU A 152 7.17 16.27 -20.25
CA GLU A 152 5.82 16.40 -20.78
C GLU A 152 5.68 17.52 -21.83
N ASP A 153 6.42 18.62 -21.67
CA ASP A 153 6.33 19.79 -22.52
C ASP A 153 7.59 19.93 -23.38
N LYS A 154 7.48 19.52 -24.65
CA LYS A 154 8.54 19.64 -25.65
C LYS A 154 8.95 21.10 -25.94
N SER A 155 8.22 22.10 -25.44
CA SER A 155 8.60 23.51 -25.55
C SER A 155 9.56 23.96 -24.45
N ILE A 156 9.76 23.13 -23.42
CA ILE A 156 10.72 23.40 -22.36
C ILE A 156 12.10 22.93 -22.82
N ASP A 157 12.89 23.93 -23.17
CA ASP A 157 14.30 23.80 -23.52
C ASP A 157 15.07 23.02 -22.44
N SER A 158 15.74 21.94 -22.85
CA SER A 158 16.58 21.09 -22.01
C SER A 158 17.64 21.91 -21.25
N PHE A 159 18.06 23.05 -21.79
CA PHE A 159 18.93 24.01 -21.11
C PHE A 159 18.28 24.67 -19.88
N LYS A 160 17.01 25.06 -19.96
CA LYS A 160 16.28 25.67 -18.83
C LYS A 160 16.12 24.67 -17.70
N PHE A 161 15.82 23.41 -18.03
CA PHE A 161 15.78 22.34 -17.05
C PHE A 161 17.16 22.14 -16.39
N LEU A 162 18.22 22.05 -17.20
CA LEU A 162 19.59 21.86 -16.74
C LEU A 162 20.04 22.95 -15.76
N ILE A 163 19.87 24.22 -16.13
CA ILE A 163 20.22 25.36 -15.26
C ILE A 163 19.45 25.29 -13.96
N HIS A 164 18.15 25.04 -14.03
CA HIS A 164 17.31 25.00 -12.84
C HIS A 164 17.71 23.84 -11.93
N PHE A 165 17.80 22.61 -12.45
CA PHE A 165 18.24 21.44 -11.69
C PHE A 165 19.60 21.65 -11.04
N TYR A 166 20.58 22.15 -11.79
CA TYR A 166 21.92 22.37 -11.28
C TYR A 166 21.98 23.47 -10.21
N SER A 167 21.21 24.55 -10.39
CA SER A 167 21.13 25.62 -9.39
C SER A 167 20.48 25.11 -8.09
N THR A 168 19.39 24.36 -8.20
CA THR A 168 18.72 23.75 -7.05
C THR A 168 19.62 22.73 -6.35
N LEU A 169 20.38 21.93 -7.10
CA LEU A 169 21.38 21.02 -6.54
C LEU A 169 22.43 21.78 -5.73
N ILE A 170 22.97 22.89 -6.27
CA ILE A 170 23.92 23.74 -5.54
C ILE A 170 23.30 24.29 -4.25
N GLU A 171 22.09 24.85 -4.32
CA GLU A 171 21.39 25.39 -3.15
C GLU A 171 21.22 24.31 -2.05
N TYR A 172 20.86 23.08 -2.47
CA TYR A 172 20.78 21.95 -1.54
C TYR A 172 22.16 21.62 -0.93
N LEU A 173 23.21 21.51 -1.74
CA LEU A 173 24.57 21.22 -1.24
C LEU A 173 25.04 22.29 -0.25
N ASP A 174 24.77 23.57 -0.55
CA ASP A 174 25.13 24.71 0.28
C ASP A 174 24.41 24.70 1.63
N ALA A 175 23.15 24.25 1.65
CA ALA A 175 22.37 24.12 2.88
C ALA A 175 22.83 22.96 3.76
N GLN A 176 23.55 21.96 3.22
CA GLN A 176 23.91 20.73 3.94
C GLN A 176 25.37 20.70 4.42
N VAL A 177 26.22 21.64 3.98
CA VAL A 177 27.67 21.61 4.27
C VAL A 177 28.11 22.90 4.99
N GLU A 178 28.83 22.75 6.11
CA GLU A 178 29.47 23.88 6.80
C GLU A 178 30.57 24.52 5.95
N ASP A 179 30.71 25.85 6.04
CA ASP A 179 31.63 26.67 5.23
C ASP A 179 31.46 26.48 3.72
N SER A 180 30.21 26.37 3.25
CA SER A 180 29.85 26.14 1.84
C SER A 180 30.52 27.12 0.85
N ASN A 181 30.70 28.38 1.24
CA ASN A 181 31.34 29.40 0.40
C ASN A 181 32.81 29.11 0.07
N ASN A 182 33.49 28.29 0.88
CA ASN A 182 34.91 27.94 0.71
C ASN A 182 35.12 26.58 0.04
N LYS A 183 34.04 25.87 -0.31
CA LYS A 183 34.08 24.53 -0.90
C LYS A 183 33.54 24.54 -2.32
N SER A 184 34.24 23.86 -3.23
CA SER A 184 33.70 23.58 -4.57
C SER A 184 32.51 22.62 -4.50
N VAL A 185 31.71 22.54 -5.57
CA VAL A 185 30.59 21.57 -5.67
C VAL A 185 31.08 20.15 -5.45
N VAL A 186 32.24 19.80 -6.02
CA VAL A 186 32.90 18.51 -5.84
C VAL A 186 33.23 18.24 -4.37
N GLN A 187 33.83 19.21 -3.68
CA GLN A 187 34.16 19.08 -2.26
C GLN A 187 32.91 18.98 -1.38
N LYS A 188 31.80 19.60 -1.77
CA LYS A 188 30.50 19.46 -1.08
C LYS A 188 29.92 18.05 -1.28
N ILE A 189 29.99 17.53 -2.50
CA ILE A 189 29.57 16.16 -2.86
C ILE A 189 30.35 15.13 -2.05
N GLU A 190 31.69 15.27 -2.01
CA GLU A 190 32.56 14.41 -1.19
C GLU A 190 32.23 14.51 0.31
N ALA A 191 32.04 15.73 0.83
CA ALA A 191 31.71 15.94 2.24
C ALA A 191 30.38 15.30 2.66
N LEU A 192 29.42 15.22 1.74
CA LEU A 192 28.12 14.60 1.96
C LEU A 192 28.08 13.10 1.67
N ASN A 193 29.23 12.50 1.29
CA ASN A 193 29.34 11.13 0.81
C ASN A 193 28.30 10.81 -0.28
N LEU A 194 28.10 11.75 -1.21
CA LEU A 194 27.22 11.53 -2.35
C LEU A 194 27.83 10.49 -3.30
N PRO A 195 26.99 9.78 -4.08
CA PRO A 195 27.46 8.78 -5.04
C PRO A 195 28.52 9.36 -6.01
N LYS A 196 29.64 8.65 -6.24
CA LYS A 196 30.77 9.12 -7.08
C LYS A 196 30.38 9.38 -8.54
N ASN A 197 29.42 8.63 -9.05
CA ASN A 197 28.80 8.88 -10.35
C ASN A 197 28.11 10.25 -10.37
N LEU A 198 27.49 10.69 -9.27
CA LEU A 198 26.98 12.05 -9.15
C LEU A 198 28.10 13.07 -9.26
N GLU A 199 29.28 12.85 -8.67
CA GLU A 199 30.42 13.78 -8.78
C GLU A 199 30.87 14.00 -10.22
N ILE A 200 31.01 12.91 -10.99
CA ILE A 200 31.38 12.93 -12.41
C ILE A 200 30.29 13.64 -13.21
N LEU A 201 29.04 13.24 -13.00
CA LEU A 201 27.88 13.82 -13.68
C LEU A 201 27.70 15.30 -13.37
N THR A 202 27.99 15.74 -12.15
CA THR A 202 27.87 17.14 -11.75
C THR A 202 28.96 17.99 -12.38
N LYS A 203 30.19 17.44 -12.57
CA LYS A 203 31.25 18.10 -13.36
C LYS A 203 30.85 18.21 -14.82
N ASP A 204 30.38 17.12 -15.43
CA ASP A 204 30.02 17.11 -16.84
C ASP A 204 28.82 18.04 -17.11
N VAL A 205 27.85 18.09 -16.19
CA VAL A 205 26.72 19.04 -16.22
C VAL A 205 27.20 20.49 -16.04
N GLU A 206 28.20 20.74 -15.20
CA GLU A 206 28.78 22.08 -15.03
C GLU A 206 29.48 22.56 -16.30
N GLU A 207 30.25 21.68 -16.95
CA GLU A 207 30.89 21.95 -18.24
C GLU A 207 29.84 22.21 -19.33
N LEU A 208 28.78 21.40 -19.36
CA LEU A 208 27.66 21.54 -20.27
C LEU A 208 26.93 22.87 -20.07
N LYS A 209 26.65 23.25 -18.82
CA LYS A 209 26.08 24.56 -18.46
C LYS A 209 26.94 25.71 -18.98
N ASN A 210 28.26 25.61 -18.80
CA ASN A 210 29.20 26.66 -19.22
C ASN A 210 29.30 26.75 -20.75
N LYS A 211 29.24 25.63 -21.48
CA LYS A 211 29.18 25.62 -22.95
C LYS A 211 27.93 26.29 -23.47
N ILE A 212 26.76 25.97 -22.92
CA ILE A 212 25.47 26.50 -23.42
C ILE A 212 25.27 27.97 -23.05
N ALA A 213 25.80 28.43 -21.91
CA ALA A 213 25.69 29.84 -21.51
C ALA A 213 26.40 30.81 -22.47
N HIS A 214 27.30 30.32 -23.32
CA HIS A 214 28.14 31.15 -24.20
C HIS A 214 27.82 31.00 -25.70
N ASP A 215 26.98 30.04 -26.11
CA ASP A 215 26.63 29.76 -27.51
C ASP A 215 25.14 29.43 -27.68
N VAL A 216 24.58 29.61 -28.89
CA VAL A 216 23.26 29.07 -29.28
C VAL A 216 23.42 27.55 -29.44
N TYR A 217 23.47 26.83 -28.32
CA TYR A 217 23.76 25.40 -28.26
C TYR A 217 22.49 24.63 -27.86
N GLU A 218 22.05 23.73 -28.73
CA GLU A 218 21.01 22.74 -28.42
C GLU A 218 21.69 21.45 -27.95
N LEU A 219 21.19 20.85 -26.87
CA LEU A 219 21.70 19.58 -26.38
C LEU A 219 21.51 18.46 -27.40
N ASN A 220 22.52 17.61 -27.55
CA ASN A 220 22.36 16.37 -28.30
C ASN A 220 21.79 15.24 -27.41
N GLU A 221 21.43 14.11 -28.02
CA GLU A 221 20.78 12.99 -27.32
C GLU A 221 21.65 12.39 -26.20
N GLU A 222 22.98 12.37 -26.35
CA GLU A 222 23.89 11.85 -25.32
C GLU A 222 23.92 12.78 -24.10
N GLU A 223 23.92 14.08 -24.33
CA GLU A 223 23.89 15.09 -23.28
C GLU A 223 22.55 15.11 -22.53
N GLU A 224 21.42 14.94 -23.23
CA GLU A 224 20.13 14.79 -22.57
C GLU A 224 20.06 13.54 -21.68
N GLN A 225 20.62 12.42 -22.14
CA GLN A 225 20.73 11.19 -21.34
C GLN A 225 21.62 11.39 -20.10
N LEU A 226 22.69 12.17 -20.24
CA LEU A 226 23.57 12.52 -19.12
C LEU A 226 22.80 13.29 -18.03
N VAL A 227 22.03 14.31 -18.43
CA VAL A 227 21.21 15.11 -17.52
C VAL A 227 20.15 14.25 -16.83
N GLU A 228 19.46 13.39 -17.58
CA GLU A 228 18.45 12.47 -17.05
C GLU A 228 19.04 11.47 -16.05
N SER A 229 20.21 10.90 -16.35
CA SER A 229 20.93 10.01 -15.45
C SER A 229 21.37 10.71 -14.17
N SER A 230 21.83 11.97 -14.28
CA SER A 230 22.21 12.82 -13.13
C SER A 230 21.04 13.05 -12.19
N PHE A 231 19.90 13.46 -12.75
CA PHE A 231 18.68 13.67 -11.99
C PHE A 231 18.21 12.38 -11.31
N THR A 232 18.16 11.27 -12.06
CA THR A 232 17.72 9.95 -11.57
C THR A 232 18.56 9.48 -10.38
N GLN A 233 19.88 9.63 -10.46
CA GLN A 233 20.80 9.25 -9.39
C GLN A 233 20.67 10.15 -8.16
N PHE A 234 20.52 11.47 -8.37
CA PHE A 234 20.29 12.40 -7.27
C PHE A 234 19.00 12.09 -6.51
N MET A 235 17.91 11.85 -7.25
CA MET A 235 16.62 11.46 -6.64
C MET A 235 16.72 10.14 -5.89
N ARG A 236 17.46 9.16 -6.42
CA ARG A 236 17.70 7.90 -5.71
C ARG A 236 18.43 8.15 -4.41
N TYR A 237 19.48 8.98 -4.42
CA TYR A 237 20.20 9.33 -3.21
C TYR A 237 19.30 9.97 -2.15
N LEU A 238 18.47 10.96 -2.54
CA LEU A 238 17.57 11.63 -1.59
C LEU A 238 16.58 10.65 -0.97
N ILE A 239 15.98 9.79 -1.79
CA ILE A 239 15.04 8.76 -1.34
C ILE A 239 15.74 7.75 -0.43
N MET A 240 16.92 7.26 -0.81
CA MET A 240 17.71 6.33 0.01
C MET A 240 18.10 6.94 1.35
N LYS A 241 18.54 8.21 1.36
CA LYS A 241 18.88 8.93 2.60
C LYS A 241 17.71 8.91 3.58
N GLN A 242 16.48 9.12 3.09
CA GLN A 242 15.30 9.13 3.95
C GLN A 242 14.85 7.72 4.38
N LEU A 243 14.82 6.77 3.45
CA LEU A 243 14.32 5.42 3.73
C LEU A 243 15.29 4.54 4.52
N ASN A 244 16.60 4.79 4.45
CA ASN A 244 17.59 4.02 5.20
C ASN A 244 17.37 4.03 6.72
N SER A 245 16.79 5.12 7.25
CA SER A 245 16.45 5.25 8.66
C SER A 245 15.42 4.21 9.13
N LEU A 246 14.58 3.71 8.20
CA LEU A 246 13.48 2.78 8.48
C LEU A 246 13.94 1.32 8.57
N LYS A 247 15.17 1.00 8.14
CA LYS A 247 15.75 -0.36 8.19
C LYS A 247 14.79 -1.44 7.65
N LEU A 248 14.29 -1.22 6.43
CA LEU A 248 13.31 -2.10 5.79
C LEU A 248 13.87 -3.52 5.52
N ASP A 249 15.19 -3.67 5.48
CA ASP A 249 15.90 -4.95 5.41
C ASP A 249 15.77 -5.79 6.71
N LYS A 250 15.37 -5.16 7.82
CA LYS A 250 15.32 -5.74 9.17
C LYS A 250 13.89 -5.78 9.73
N ILE A 251 12.89 -5.95 8.87
CA ILE A 251 11.50 -6.13 9.33
C ILE A 251 11.44 -7.40 10.20
N ILE A 252 11.06 -7.23 11.47
CA ILE A 252 10.92 -8.32 12.43
C ILE A 252 9.45 -8.70 12.54
N ILE A 253 9.19 -9.99 12.36
CA ILE A 253 7.94 -10.65 12.68
C ILE A 253 8.09 -11.23 14.09
N GLU A 254 7.14 -10.92 14.96
CA GLU A 254 7.13 -11.39 16.33
C GLU A 254 7.05 -12.93 16.36
N PRO A 255 7.77 -13.62 17.27
CA PRO A 255 7.89 -15.08 17.24
C PRO A 255 6.55 -15.83 17.33
N GLU A 256 5.52 -15.21 17.90
CA GLU A 256 4.17 -15.79 18.00
C GLU A 256 3.41 -15.78 16.66
N TYR A 257 3.96 -15.16 15.61
CA TYR A 257 3.36 -14.99 14.29
C TYR A 257 4.24 -15.54 13.17
N ASP A 258 4.93 -16.66 13.42
CA ASP A 258 5.80 -17.36 12.47
C ASP A 258 5.13 -17.77 11.14
N PHE A 259 3.80 -17.84 11.12
CA PHE A 259 2.98 -18.04 9.92
C PHE A 259 2.94 -16.83 8.97
N ILE A 260 3.40 -15.65 9.41
CA ILE A 260 3.49 -14.48 8.54
C ILE A 260 4.70 -14.61 7.64
N ASP A 261 4.45 -14.55 6.34
CA ASP A 261 5.47 -14.58 5.33
C ASP A 261 6.06 -13.18 5.12
N ILE A 262 7.35 -13.01 5.46
CA ILE A 262 8.06 -11.74 5.29
C ILE A 262 8.17 -11.34 3.82
N ASP A 263 8.18 -12.32 2.91
CA ASP A 263 8.30 -12.05 1.48
C ASP A 263 7.01 -11.42 0.94
N LYS A 264 5.85 -11.76 1.51
CA LYS A 264 4.59 -11.05 1.21
C LYS A 264 4.61 -9.60 1.69
N ILE A 265 5.17 -9.33 2.87
CA ILE A 265 5.34 -7.95 3.37
C ILE A 265 6.25 -7.15 2.42
N LYS A 266 7.37 -7.75 2.00
CA LYS A 266 8.30 -7.13 1.04
C LYS A 266 7.62 -6.84 -0.30
N TYR A 267 6.82 -7.77 -0.82
CA TYR A 267 6.04 -7.58 -2.03
C TYR A 267 5.10 -6.36 -1.90
N ASP A 268 4.35 -6.27 -0.80
CA ASP A 268 3.43 -5.16 -0.53
C ASP A 268 4.12 -3.79 -0.39
N ILE A 269 5.32 -3.78 0.21
CA ILE A 269 6.15 -2.57 0.32
C ILE A 269 6.67 -2.17 -1.07
N GLN A 270 7.12 -3.14 -1.84
CA GLN A 270 7.63 -2.94 -3.19
C GLN A 270 6.55 -2.38 -4.12
N GLU A 271 5.35 -2.95 -4.11
CA GLU A 271 4.19 -2.45 -4.86
C GLU A 271 3.84 -1.01 -4.44
N PHE A 272 3.86 -0.72 -3.14
CA PHE A 272 3.61 0.63 -2.66
C PHE A 272 4.64 1.64 -3.15
N LEU A 273 5.93 1.29 -3.10
CA LEU A 273 7.01 2.15 -3.60
C LEU A 273 6.90 2.36 -5.11
N ASP A 274 6.57 1.33 -5.88
CA ASP A 274 6.33 1.41 -7.33
C ASP A 274 5.22 2.44 -7.62
N LEU A 275 4.04 2.24 -7.03
CA LEU A 275 2.89 3.11 -7.24
C LEU A 275 3.12 4.55 -6.75
N TYR A 276 3.75 4.71 -5.58
CA TYR A 276 3.99 6.03 -5.01
C TYR A 276 5.05 6.80 -5.79
N LEU A 277 6.24 6.21 -5.99
CA LEU A 277 7.36 6.88 -6.65
C LEU A 277 7.15 6.99 -8.17
N GLY A 278 6.53 5.99 -8.80
CA GLY A 278 6.18 6.04 -10.22
C GLY A 278 5.21 7.19 -10.52
N LYS A 279 4.28 7.47 -9.59
CA LYS A 279 3.35 8.59 -9.69
C LYS A 279 4.01 9.97 -9.52
N VAL A 280 5.10 10.08 -8.75
CA VAL A 280 5.71 11.40 -8.46
C VAL A 280 6.91 11.74 -9.34
N LEU A 281 7.69 10.75 -9.80
CA LEU A 281 8.97 10.98 -10.47
C LEU A 281 8.92 10.90 -12.00
N HIS A 282 7.98 10.17 -12.59
CA HIS A 282 7.82 10.02 -14.06
C HIS A 282 9.13 9.73 -14.84
N ILE A 283 10.07 9.02 -14.24
CA ILE A 283 11.38 8.71 -14.85
C ILE A 283 11.21 7.75 -16.04
N LYS A 284 11.92 8.00 -17.15
CA LYS A 284 11.91 7.06 -18.28
C LYS A 284 12.59 5.75 -17.84
N GLY A 285 12.00 4.61 -18.21
CA GLY A 285 12.54 3.32 -17.74
C GLY A 285 12.49 3.15 -16.21
N PHE A 286 11.60 3.89 -15.52
CA PHE A 286 11.46 3.96 -14.05
C PHE A 286 11.71 2.61 -13.37
N TYR A 287 11.09 1.55 -13.85
CA TYR A 287 11.23 0.23 -13.23
C TYR A 287 12.68 -0.27 -13.19
N ASN A 288 13.34 -0.34 -14.36
CA ASN A 288 14.68 -0.91 -14.47
C ASN A 288 15.77 0.06 -14.02
N GLU A 289 15.62 1.33 -14.39
CA GLU A 289 16.66 2.34 -14.20
C GLU A 289 16.59 2.99 -12.83
N PHE A 290 15.42 3.01 -12.19
CA PHE A 290 15.20 3.68 -10.90
C PHE A 290 14.79 2.71 -9.77
N LEU A 291 13.64 2.04 -9.91
CA LEU A 291 12.99 1.30 -8.82
C LEU A 291 13.75 0.03 -8.44
N MET A 292 14.16 -0.79 -9.41
CA MET A 292 14.81 -2.06 -9.13
C MET A 292 16.11 -1.92 -8.31
N PRO A 293 17.05 -1.03 -8.69
CA PRO A 293 18.25 -0.85 -7.87
C PRO A 293 17.93 -0.22 -6.50
N LEU A 294 16.92 0.67 -6.42
CA LEU A 294 16.47 1.22 -5.13
C LEU A 294 16.02 0.10 -4.17
N LEU A 295 15.21 -0.84 -4.67
CA LEU A 295 14.70 -1.96 -3.87
C LEU A 295 15.80 -2.94 -3.45
N GLU A 296 16.81 -3.15 -4.31
CA GLU A 296 18.00 -3.93 -3.99
C GLU A 296 18.79 -3.29 -2.85
N GLU A 297 19.06 -1.99 -2.95
CA GLU A 297 19.78 -1.23 -1.93
C GLU A 297 19.02 -1.18 -0.59
N LEU A 298 17.69 -1.12 -0.62
CA LEU A 298 16.82 -1.16 0.57
C LEU A 298 16.65 -2.57 1.17
N GLY A 299 17.11 -3.63 0.48
CA GLY A 299 16.98 -5.01 0.96
C GLY A 299 15.54 -5.57 0.94
N VAL A 300 14.63 -4.93 0.19
CA VAL A 300 13.21 -5.30 0.09
C VAL A 300 12.83 -5.89 -1.26
N ARG A 301 13.78 -6.06 -2.19
CA ARG A 301 13.51 -6.70 -3.48
C ARG A 301 12.94 -8.11 -3.29
N HIS A 302 11.73 -8.32 -3.79
CA HIS A 302 11.13 -9.64 -3.93
C HIS A 302 11.52 -10.28 -5.29
N PRO A 303 11.98 -11.54 -5.33
CA PRO A 303 12.48 -12.18 -6.56
C PRO A 303 11.40 -12.33 -7.64
N ASP A 304 10.15 -12.55 -7.26
CA ASP A 304 9.04 -12.78 -8.19
C ASP A 304 8.24 -11.52 -8.55
N TYR A 305 8.63 -10.34 -8.05
CA TYR A 305 7.93 -9.12 -8.41
C TYR A 305 8.14 -8.79 -9.90
N LYS A 306 7.04 -8.71 -10.63
CA LYS A 306 6.97 -8.25 -12.01
C LYS A 306 5.86 -7.19 -12.06
N PRO A 307 6.18 -5.92 -12.32
CA PRO A 307 5.22 -4.83 -12.40
C PRO A 307 4.26 -4.99 -13.59
#